data_AF-A0A1V5NQB5-F1
#
_entry.id   AF-A0A1V5NQB5-F1
#
_cell.length_a   1.000
_cell.length_b   1.000
_cell.length_c   1.000
_cell.angle_alpha   90.00
_cell.angle_beta   90.00
_cell.angle_gamma   90.00
#
_symmetry.space_group_name_H-M   'P 1'
#
loop_
_entity.id
_entity.type
_entity.pdbx_description
1 polymer ?
#
loop_
_entity_poly.entity_id
_entity_poly.type
_entity_poly.pdbx_seq_one_letter_code
_entity_poly.pdbx_strand_id
1 'polypeptide(L)'
;MCVPILACPRCSREWQITGDGWVRCSSCGYEADSYTGAIEYIRIHKGLKSLDGIDAKSKPQIYSCPACGALALLERAETDLHANFQFLCFSCGGFWAANELARCPECMEWKPGEEFEELIICRSAVGFYVCRACYEKIFK
;
A
#
# COMPACT_ATOMS: atom_id res chain seq x y z
N MET A 1 11.11 13.23 -12.51
CA MET A 1 10.45 12.29 -11.58
C MET A 1 9.13 11.89 -12.21
N CYS A 2 8.94 10.61 -12.56
CA CYS A 2 7.68 10.13 -13.11
C CYS A 2 6.66 9.99 -11.98
N VAL A 3 5.64 10.85 -11.97
CA VAL A 3 4.52 10.72 -11.03
C VAL A 3 3.60 9.62 -11.55
N PRO A 4 3.16 8.67 -10.70
CA PRO A 4 2.23 7.63 -11.11
C PRO A 4 0.92 8.26 -11.59
N ILE A 5 0.59 8.08 -12.87
CA ILE A 5 -0.68 8.52 -13.44
C ILE A 5 -1.74 7.49 -13.08
N LEU A 6 -2.75 7.92 -12.34
CA LEU A 6 -3.90 7.09 -11.96
C LEU A 6 -5.17 7.62 -12.63
N ALA A 7 -6.07 6.70 -13.00
CA ALA A 7 -7.37 7.06 -13.56
C ALA A 7 -8.36 7.43 -12.44
N CYS A 8 -9.04 8.56 -12.62
CA CYS A 8 -10.10 9.04 -11.75
C CYS A 8 -11.30 8.08 -11.81
N PRO A 9 -11.86 7.69 -10.65
CA PRO A 9 -12.97 6.76 -10.57
C PRO A 9 -14.26 7.27 -11.21
N ARG A 10 -14.41 8.60 -11.37
CA ARG A 10 -15.64 9.21 -11.91
C ARG A 10 -15.60 9.52 -13.40
N CYS A 11 -14.46 9.99 -13.91
CA CYS A 11 -14.36 10.49 -15.29
C CYS A 11 -13.27 9.81 -16.11
N SER A 12 -12.56 8.84 -15.53
CA SER A 12 -11.46 8.08 -16.13
C SER A 12 -10.27 8.90 -16.63
N ARG A 13 -10.28 10.22 -16.43
CA ARG A 13 -9.12 11.10 -16.65
C ARG A 13 -8.17 11.04 -15.46
N GLU A 14 -6.99 11.62 -15.61
CA GLU A 14 -5.97 11.61 -14.57
C GLU A 14 -6.44 12.36 -13.31
N TRP A 15 -6.23 11.75 -12.14
CA TRP A 15 -6.33 12.42 -10.84
C TRP A 15 -4.97 12.43 -10.13
N GLN A 16 -4.81 13.34 -9.18
CA GLN A 16 -3.55 13.61 -8.51
C GLN A 16 -3.69 13.33 -7.00
N ILE A 17 -2.64 12.74 -6.44
CA ILE A 17 -2.44 12.65 -5.00
C ILE A 17 -1.76 13.96 -4.58
N THR A 18 -2.38 14.72 -3.69
CA THR A 18 -1.94 16.07 -3.34
C THR A 18 -0.83 16.10 -2.29
N GLY A 19 -0.54 14.97 -1.63
CA GLY A 19 0.52 14.85 -0.63
C GLY A 19 0.12 15.29 0.79
N ASP A 20 -1.04 15.92 0.94
CA ASP A 20 -1.65 16.36 2.20
C ASP A 20 -2.74 15.38 2.70
N GLY A 21 -2.73 14.15 2.19
CA GLY A 21 -3.72 13.13 2.54
C GLY A 21 -5.01 13.20 1.74
N TRP A 22 -5.05 13.96 0.64
CA TRP A 22 -6.19 14.04 -0.27
C TRP A 22 -5.83 13.54 -1.68
N VAL A 23 -6.89 13.22 -2.43
CA VAL A 23 -6.83 12.99 -3.87
C VAL A 23 -7.81 13.91 -4.59
N ARG A 24 -7.39 14.48 -5.71
CA ARG A 24 -8.18 15.44 -6.48
C ARG A 24 -8.11 15.17 -7.98
N CYS A 25 -9.24 15.26 -8.66
CA CYS A 25 -9.30 15.23 -10.12
C CYS A 25 -9.63 16.62 -10.65
N SER A 26 -8.65 17.26 -11.29
CA SER A 26 -8.81 18.59 -11.89
C SER A 26 -9.82 18.64 -13.05
N SER A 27 -10.19 17.48 -13.62
CA SER A 27 -11.12 17.41 -14.75
C SER A 27 -12.59 17.40 -14.37
N CYS A 28 -12.97 16.71 -13.28
CA CYS A 28 -14.38 16.57 -12.87
C CYS A 28 -14.67 17.15 -11.49
N GLY A 29 -13.65 17.70 -10.80
CA GLY A 29 -13.79 18.25 -9.46
C GLY A 29 -13.99 17.18 -8.38
N TYR A 30 -13.70 15.92 -8.68
CA TYR A 30 -13.71 14.87 -7.66
C TYR A 30 -12.63 15.15 -6.62
N GLU A 31 -12.99 15.04 -5.35
CA GLU A 31 -12.10 15.19 -4.20
C GLU A 31 -12.50 14.19 -3.12
N ALA A 32 -11.51 13.52 -2.54
CA ALA A 32 -11.70 12.59 -1.43
C ALA A 32 -10.45 12.52 -0.57
N ASP A 33 -10.61 12.09 0.68
CA ASP A 33 -9.47 11.73 1.52
C ASP A 33 -8.75 10.50 0.94
N SER A 34 -7.49 10.33 1.31
CA SER A 34 -6.59 9.29 0.80
C SER A 34 -7.10 7.86 1.03
N TYR A 35 -7.80 7.58 2.12
CA TYR A 35 -8.36 6.26 2.40
C TYR A 35 -9.56 5.98 1.48
N THR A 36 -10.48 6.94 1.39
CA THR A 36 -11.64 6.88 0.49
C THR A 36 -11.20 6.74 -0.97
N GLY A 37 -10.23 7.55 -1.41
CA GLY A 37 -9.64 7.47 -2.74
C GLY A 37 -9.03 6.09 -3.05
N ALA A 38 -8.31 5.51 -2.09
CA ALA A 38 -7.74 4.17 -2.22
C ALA A 38 -8.83 3.08 -2.36
N ILE A 39 -9.90 3.15 -1.55
CA ILE A 39 -11.04 2.23 -1.65
C ILE A 39 -11.69 2.32 -3.02
N GLU A 40 -12.00 3.54 -3.48
CA GLU A 40 -12.68 3.72 -4.77
C GLU A 40 -11.82 3.25 -5.94
N TYR A 41 -10.51 3.48 -5.87
CA TYR A 41 -9.56 2.93 -6.85
C TYR A 41 -9.61 1.39 -6.88
N ILE A 42 -9.55 0.73 -5.72
CA ILE A 42 -9.65 -0.74 -5.63
C ILE A 42 -10.97 -1.24 -6.23
N ARG A 43 -12.11 -0.60 -5.89
CA ARG A 43 -13.43 -1.03 -6.36
C ARG A 43 -13.50 -1.12 -7.88
N ILE A 44 -12.93 -0.13 -8.56
CA ILE A 44 -12.96 -0.05 -10.02
C ILE A 44 -11.93 -0.97 -10.66
N HIS A 45 -10.69 -0.96 -10.17
CA HIS A 45 -9.58 -1.66 -10.84
C HIS A 45 -9.45 -3.14 -10.45
N LYS A 46 -9.74 -3.52 -9.20
CA LYS A 46 -9.72 -4.95 -8.78
C LYS A 46 -11.07 -5.65 -8.99
N GLY A 47 -12.05 -4.97 -9.59
CA GLY A 47 -13.37 -5.55 -9.87
C GLY A 47 -14.10 -6.04 -8.62
N LEU A 48 -13.87 -5.39 -7.47
CA LEU A 48 -14.58 -5.66 -6.22
C LEU A 48 -16.03 -5.18 -6.37
N LYS A 49 -16.86 -6.03 -7.00
CA LYS A 49 -18.31 -5.88 -7.04
C LYS A 49 -18.85 -6.03 -5.62
N SER A 50 -19.49 -4.96 -5.14
CA SER A 50 -20.34 -4.89 -3.93
C SER A 50 -19.69 -5.32 -2.60
N LEU A 51 -19.59 -4.37 -1.68
CA LEU A 51 -19.35 -4.62 -0.24
C LEU A 51 -20.58 -5.25 0.46
N ASP A 52 -21.63 -5.62 -0.29
CA ASP A 52 -22.87 -6.21 0.24
C ASP A 52 -22.82 -7.75 0.36
N GLY A 53 -21.68 -8.37 0.02
CA GLY A 53 -21.48 -9.82 0.08
C GLY A 53 -20.04 -10.17 0.38
N ILE A 54 -19.49 -9.67 1.48
CA ILE A 54 -18.13 -9.99 1.90
C ILE A 54 -18.15 -11.34 2.61
N ASP A 55 -17.76 -12.41 1.91
CA ASP A 55 -16.98 -13.45 2.57
C ASP A 55 -15.83 -12.75 3.27
N ALA A 56 -15.72 -12.89 4.59
CA ALA A 56 -14.77 -12.17 5.47
C ALA A 56 -13.27 -12.30 5.09
N LYS A 57 -12.95 -12.99 3.99
CA LYS A 57 -11.62 -13.20 3.40
C LYS A 57 -11.17 -12.10 2.43
N SER A 58 -12.04 -11.26 1.88
CA SER A 58 -11.68 -10.24 0.87
C SER A 58 -11.76 -8.81 1.42
N LYS A 59 -11.12 -8.55 2.56
CA LYS A 59 -10.91 -7.18 3.04
C LYS A 59 -10.11 -6.38 2.00
N PRO A 60 -10.45 -5.09 1.77
CA PRO A 60 -9.63 -4.23 0.92
C PRO A 60 -8.21 -4.20 1.49
N GLN A 61 -7.24 -4.58 0.66
CA GLN A 61 -5.83 -4.66 1.02
C GLN A 61 -5.21 -3.26 1.06
N ILE A 62 -5.61 -2.50 2.10
CA ILE A 62 -5.11 -1.16 2.40
C ILE A 62 -4.22 -1.27 3.65
N TYR A 63 -2.99 -0.80 3.52
CA TYR A 63 -1.97 -0.91 4.56
C TYR A 63 -1.49 0.47 5.02
N SER A 64 -0.79 0.49 6.16
CA SER A 64 -0.10 1.69 6.61
C SER A 64 1.11 1.95 5.70
N CYS A 65 1.28 3.20 5.30
CA CYS A 65 2.41 3.65 4.50
C CYS A 65 3.68 3.73 5.37
N PRO A 66 4.79 3.09 4.99
CA PRO A 66 6.03 3.19 5.77
C PRO A 66 6.62 4.61 5.80
N ALA A 67 6.34 5.44 4.78
CA ALA A 67 6.90 6.80 4.70
C ALA A 67 6.12 7.85 5.50
N CYS A 68 4.78 7.77 5.52
CA CYS A 68 3.94 8.79 6.18
C CYS A 68 3.03 8.25 7.29
N GLY A 69 2.99 6.94 7.52
CA GLY A 69 2.13 6.28 8.51
C GLY A 69 0.64 6.20 8.14
N ALA A 70 0.20 6.91 7.09
CA ALA A 70 -1.20 6.92 6.69
C ALA A 70 -1.68 5.54 6.22
N LEU A 71 -2.91 5.15 6.61
CA LEU A 71 -3.58 3.93 6.15
C LEU A 71 -4.11 4.12 4.71
N ALA A 72 -3.20 4.27 3.76
CA ALA A 72 -3.52 4.60 2.37
C ALA A 72 -2.57 3.91 1.37
N LEU A 73 -1.80 2.91 1.81
CA LEU A 73 -0.90 2.13 0.96
C LEU A 73 -1.67 0.99 0.28
N LEU A 74 -1.57 0.91 -1.04
CA LEU A 74 -2.15 -0.16 -1.83
C LEU A 74 -1.08 -0.98 -2.51
N GLU A 75 -1.33 -2.29 -2.59
CA GLU A 75 -0.64 -3.20 -3.49
C GLU A 75 -1.47 -3.40 -4.76
N ARG A 76 -0.90 -3.08 -5.93
CA ARG A 76 -1.51 -3.33 -7.24
C ARG A 76 -1.34 -4.81 -7.60
N ALA A 77 -2.29 -5.34 -8.39
CA ALA A 77 -2.15 -6.66 -8.98
C ALA A 77 -1.21 -6.58 -10.20
N GLU A 78 -0.37 -7.60 -10.41
CA GLU A 78 0.69 -7.68 -11.43
C GLU A 78 0.25 -7.47 -12.89
N THR A 79 -1.05 -7.41 -13.19
CA THR A 79 -1.59 -7.36 -14.55
C THR A 79 -1.38 -6.04 -15.29
N ASP A 80 -0.90 -4.98 -14.63
CA ASP A 80 -0.60 -3.71 -15.29
C ASP A 80 0.87 -3.65 -15.74
N LEU A 81 1.17 -4.32 -16.86
CA LEU A 81 2.49 -4.43 -17.52
C LEU A 81 3.23 -3.09 -17.81
N HIS A 82 2.59 -1.95 -17.57
CA HIS A 82 3.12 -0.61 -17.89
C HIS A 82 3.39 0.26 -16.66
N ALA A 83 3.23 -0.26 -15.44
CA ALA A 83 3.50 0.48 -14.21
C ALA A 83 4.82 0.02 -13.56
N ASN A 84 5.76 0.94 -13.36
CA ASN A 84 7.05 0.68 -12.71
C ASN A 84 6.96 0.53 -11.18
N PHE A 85 5.75 0.38 -10.61
CA PHE A 85 5.54 0.32 -9.16
C PHE A 85 4.44 -0.69 -8.82
N GLN A 86 4.65 -1.43 -7.75
CA GLN A 86 3.68 -2.38 -7.19
C GLN A 86 2.90 -1.77 -6.03
N PHE A 87 3.54 -0.88 -5.27
CA PHE A 87 2.93 -0.23 -4.12
C PHE A 87 2.74 1.26 -4.36
N LEU A 88 1.61 1.80 -3.91
CA LEU A 88 1.30 3.23 -4.01
C LEU A 88 0.56 3.71 -2.78
N CYS A 89 1.04 4.82 -2.20
CA CYS A 89 0.36 5.51 -1.13
C CYS A 89 -0.49 6.67 -1.66
N PHE A 90 -1.80 6.61 -1.40
CA PHE A 90 -2.76 7.65 -1.78
C PHE A 90 -2.71 8.90 -0.88
N SER A 91 -1.86 8.89 0.15
CA SER A 91 -1.69 10.03 1.07
C SER A 91 -0.48 10.87 0.69
N CYS A 92 0.72 10.28 0.69
CA CYS A 92 1.96 11.00 0.37
C CYS A 92 2.40 10.90 -1.10
N GLY A 93 1.74 10.07 -1.91
CA GLY A 93 2.12 9.83 -3.30
C GLY A 93 3.36 8.95 -3.47
N GLY A 94 3.95 8.45 -2.37
CA GLY A 94 5.06 7.51 -2.41
C GLY A 94 4.69 6.23 -3.15
N PHE A 95 5.61 5.74 -3.97
CA PHE A 95 5.45 4.51 -4.71
C PHE A 95 6.70 3.66 -4.59
N TRP A 96 6.52 2.35 -4.64
CA TRP A 96 7.61 1.38 -4.49
C TRP A 96 7.47 0.24 -5.48
N ALA A 97 8.60 -0.26 -5.96
CA ALA A 97 8.68 -1.51 -6.71
C ALA A 97 8.44 -2.73 -5.81
N ALA A 98 8.20 -3.88 -6.43
CA ALA A 98 7.93 -5.15 -5.78
C ALA A 98 8.98 -5.56 -4.73
N ASN A 99 10.24 -5.24 -5.01
CA ASN A 99 11.41 -5.62 -4.23
C ASN A 99 11.85 -4.57 -3.20
N GLU A 100 11.23 -3.39 -3.18
CA GLU A 100 11.61 -2.31 -2.26
C GLU A 100 10.91 -2.44 -0.91
N LEU A 101 9.72 -3.04 -0.88
CA LEU A 101 8.98 -3.32 0.34
C LEU A 101 8.91 -4.81 0.62
N ALA A 102 9.10 -5.17 1.89
CA ALA A 102 8.89 -6.51 2.40
C ALA A 102 7.88 -6.48 3.55
N ARG A 103 7.08 -7.55 3.67
CA ARG A 103 6.08 -7.68 4.72
C ARG A 103 6.66 -8.38 5.93
N CYS A 104 6.62 -7.72 7.08
CA CYS A 104 7.13 -8.30 8.32
C CYS A 104 6.20 -9.43 8.80
N PRO A 105 6.71 -10.65 9.07
CA PRO A 105 5.88 -11.76 9.52
C PRO A 105 5.31 -11.55 10.93
N GLU A 106 5.94 -10.70 11.74
CA GLU A 106 5.53 -10.43 13.13
C GLU A 106 4.42 -9.37 13.21
N CYS A 107 4.61 -8.19 12.62
CA CYS A 107 3.60 -7.12 12.68
C CYS A 107 2.66 -7.09 11.47
N MET A 108 2.91 -7.90 10.44
CA MET A 108 2.13 -7.95 9.20
C MET A 108 2.07 -6.63 8.42
N GLU A 109 2.95 -5.67 8.73
CA GLU A 109 3.10 -4.39 8.04
C GLU A 109 4.15 -4.46 6.93
N TRP A 110 4.00 -3.59 5.92
CA TRP A 110 5.01 -3.37 4.89
C TRP A 110 6.07 -2.40 5.39
N LYS A 111 7.34 -2.76 5.23
CA LYS A 111 8.51 -1.95 5.58
C LYS A 111 9.53 -1.99 4.43
N PRO A 112 10.39 -0.97 4.30
CA PRO A 112 11.54 -1.04 3.41
C PRO A 112 12.37 -2.30 3.69
N GLY A 113 12.81 -3.00 2.64
CA GLY A 113 13.58 -4.24 2.79
C GLY A 113 14.86 -4.07 3.60
N GLU A 114 15.46 -2.88 3.56
CA GLU A 114 16.67 -2.51 4.31
C GLU A 114 16.45 -2.42 5.84
N GLU A 115 15.20 -2.40 6.30
CA GLU A 115 14.86 -2.36 7.73
C GLU A 115 14.69 -3.75 8.36
N PHE A 116 15.06 -4.83 7.67
CA PHE A 116 14.92 -6.19 8.17
C PHE A 116 16.21 -6.70 8.80
N GLU A 117 16.06 -7.38 9.94
CA GLU A 117 17.15 -7.99 10.70
C GLU A 117 16.89 -9.51 10.81
N GLU A 118 17.97 -10.30 10.81
CA GLU A 118 17.89 -11.74 11.00
C GLU A 118 17.79 -12.08 12.49
N LEU A 119 16.71 -12.76 12.86
CA LEU A 119 16.43 -13.25 14.20
C LEU A 119 16.72 -14.75 14.26
N ILE A 120 17.81 -15.10 14.94
CA ILE A 120 18.25 -16.49 15.12
C ILE A 120 17.72 -17.00 16.46
N ILE A 121 16.75 -17.91 16.43
CA ILE A 121 16.26 -18.58 17.64
C ILE A 121 17.11 -19.83 17.86
N CYS A 122 18.01 -19.79 18.87
CA CYS A 122 18.95 -20.87 19.17
C CYS A 122 18.30 -22.25 19.41
N ARG A 123 16.99 -22.30 19.69
CA ARG A 123 16.26 -23.54 19.98
C ARG A 123 15.74 -24.27 18.73
N SER A 124 15.64 -23.58 17.58
CA SER A 124 15.00 -24.11 16.38
C SER A 124 15.90 -24.17 15.14
N ALA A 125 17.10 -23.58 15.16
CA ALA A 125 17.99 -23.48 13.99
C ALA A 125 17.32 -22.86 12.74
N VAL A 126 16.22 -22.13 12.93
CA VAL A 126 15.50 -21.38 11.90
C VAL A 126 15.78 -19.89 12.13
N GLY A 127 16.28 -19.22 11.09
CA GLY A 127 16.39 -17.76 11.04
C GLY A 127 15.09 -17.16 10.50
N PHE A 128 14.58 -16.13 11.17
CA PHE A 128 13.44 -15.34 10.71
C PHE A 128 13.92 -13.95 10.34
N TYR A 129 13.42 -13.38 9.25
CA TYR A 129 13.68 -11.98 8.90
C TYR A 129 12.50 -11.13 9.39
N VAL A 130 12.76 -10.26 10.36
CA VAL A 130 11.75 -9.39 10.98
C VAL A 130 12.17 -7.94 10.85
N CYS A 131 11.21 -7.00 10.81
CA CYS A 131 11.58 -5.59 10.78
C CYS A 131 12.28 -5.17 12.08
N ARG A 132 13.17 -4.17 12.01
CA ARG A 132 13.97 -3.66 13.14
C ARG A 132 13.12 -3.31 14.36
N ALA A 133 11.94 -2.72 14.15
CA ALA A 133 11.02 -2.39 15.23
C ALA A 133 10.51 -3.64 15.99
N CYS A 134 10.28 -4.75 15.30
CA CYS A 134 9.92 -6.03 15.92
C CYS A 134 11.13 -6.71 16.55
N TYR A 135 12.29 -6.68 15.89
CA TYR A 135 13.54 -7.19 16.42
C TYR A 135 13.87 -6.56 17.78
N GLU A 136 13.82 -5.23 17.88
CA GLU A 136 14.12 -4.51 19.11
C GLU A 136 13.17 -4.85 20.26
N LYS A 137 11.89 -5.12 19.98
CA LYS A 137 10.92 -5.52 21.04
C LYS A 137 11.21 -6.89 21.64
N ILE A 138 11.91 -7.75 20.92
CA ILE A 138 12.24 -9.11 21.39
C ILE A 138 13.53 -9.09 22.22
N PHE A 139 14.47 -8.19 21.91
CA PHE A 139 15.79 -8.13 22.54
C PHE A 139 16.00 -6.94 23.51
N LYS A 140 15.03 -6.04 23.67
CA LYS A 140 14.98 -5.04 24.75
C LYS A 140 13.95 -5.45 25.80
#